data_AF-A0A2X2ETK3-F1
#
_entry.id   AF-A0A2X2ETK3-F1
#
_cell.length_a   1.000
_cell.length_b   1.000
_cell.length_c   1.000
_cell.angle_alpha   90.00
_cell.angle_beta   90.00
_cell.angle_gamma   90.00
#
_symmetry.space_group_name_H-M   'P 1'
#
loop_
_entity.id
_entity.type
_entity.pdbx_description
1 polymer ?
#
loop_
_entity_poly.entity_id
_entity_poly.type
_entity_poly.pdbx_seq_one_letter_code
_entity_poly.pdbx_strand_id
1 'polypeptide(L)'
;MKKIAPQYTGGAVDESLTAEAERLIRSLPGDTADLEEKIRRLLGRYRNFRKFYDTEPQVSVTIAHLNELAKQARNLREGLNLIPANAEAVISTSMWKAWDVSYFEYERSLKRDLTRLEVILQHAAKEFEPAKGRPGDKANSLEHALLSDVAGLLENQTGGSLGKLKLAGLAAEILISAKVHGVPGTQKRARDAINAWLKRSTT
;
A
#
# COMPACT_ATOMS: atom_id res chain seq x y z
N MET A 1 14.36 15.90 9.71
CA MET A 1 14.02 14.59 9.12
C MET A 1 12.64 14.68 8.49
N LYS A 2 12.48 14.33 7.20
CA LYS A 2 11.16 14.39 6.54
C LYS A 2 10.31 13.22 7.07
N LYS A 3 9.11 13.50 7.56
CA LYS A 3 8.16 12.48 8.02
C LYS A 3 7.70 11.65 6.83
N ILE A 4 7.78 10.32 6.92
CA ILE A 4 7.13 9.43 5.95
C ILE A 4 5.62 9.57 6.16
N ALA A 5 4.88 9.85 5.09
CA ALA A 5 3.43 9.88 5.16
C ALA A 5 2.92 8.48 5.57
N PRO A 6 1.99 8.38 6.53
CA PRO A 6 1.48 7.09 6.94
C PRO A 6 0.78 6.42 5.77
N GLN A 7 1.05 5.14 5.58
CA GLN A 7 0.28 4.32 4.65
C GLN A 7 -1.15 4.16 5.17
N TYR A 8 -2.12 4.20 4.27
CA TYR A 8 -3.51 3.90 4.60
C TYR A 8 -3.64 2.41 4.98
N THR A 9 -4.19 2.11 6.16
CA THR A 9 -4.31 0.73 6.69
C THR A 9 -5.74 0.21 6.74
N GLY A 10 -6.74 1.00 6.34
CA GLY A 10 -8.16 0.60 6.31
C GLY A 10 -9.12 1.69 6.80
N GLY A 11 -10.42 1.37 6.79
CA GLY A 11 -11.49 2.28 7.19
C GLY A 11 -12.81 2.02 6.47
N ALA A 12 -13.79 2.90 6.68
CA ALA A 12 -15.04 2.88 5.91
C ALA A 12 -14.72 3.11 4.42
N VAL A 13 -15.34 2.28 3.58
CA VAL A 13 -15.02 2.23 2.16
C VAL A 13 -16.16 2.87 1.37
N ASP A 14 -15.80 3.69 0.38
CA ASP A 14 -16.76 4.28 -0.54
C ASP A 14 -17.19 3.25 -1.58
N GLU A 15 -18.40 2.72 -1.43
CA GLU A 15 -19.03 1.76 -2.34
C GLU A 15 -19.97 2.43 -3.37
N SER A 16 -19.98 3.77 -3.45
CA SER A 16 -20.91 4.51 -4.30
C SER A 16 -20.73 4.21 -5.79
N LEU A 17 -21.87 4.09 -6.49
CA LEU A 17 -21.94 4.11 -7.94
C LEU A 17 -22.38 5.50 -8.41
N THR A 18 -21.94 5.88 -9.60
CA THR A 18 -22.50 7.05 -10.27
C THR A 18 -23.85 6.70 -10.89
N ALA A 19 -24.74 7.69 -11.04
CA ALA A 19 -26.06 7.47 -11.66
C ALA A 19 -25.97 6.86 -13.07
N GLU A 20 -24.91 7.19 -13.82
CA GLU A 20 -24.67 6.63 -15.14
C GLU A 20 -24.32 5.13 -15.08
N ALA A 21 -23.45 4.73 -14.14
CA ALA A 21 -23.12 3.32 -13.94
C ALA A 21 -24.33 2.51 -13.46
N GLU A 22 -25.15 3.08 -12.56
CA GLU A 22 -26.40 2.44 -12.13
C GLU A 22 -27.37 2.28 -13.30
N ARG A 23 -27.51 3.30 -14.16
CA ARG A 23 -28.35 3.23 -15.36
C ARG A 23 -27.91 2.11 -16.30
N LEU A 24 -26.61 1.95 -16.53
CA LEU A 24 -26.07 0.88 -17.36
C LEU A 24 -26.37 -0.50 -16.76
N ILE A 25 -26.19 -0.67 -15.45
CA ILE A 25 -26.49 -1.93 -14.75
C ILE A 25 -27.98 -2.26 -14.85
N ARG A 26 -28.86 -1.30 -14.54
CA ARG A 26 -30.32 -1.47 -14.54
C ARG A 26 -30.91 -1.63 -15.95
N SER A 27 -30.16 -1.31 -16.99
CA SER A 27 -30.57 -1.56 -18.39
C SER A 27 -30.48 -3.03 -18.79
N LEU A 28 -29.85 -3.87 -17.96
CA LEU A 28 -29.73 -5.30 -18.21
C LEU A 28 -31.04 -6.03 -17.95
N PRO A 29 -31.30 -7.15 -18.67
CA PRO A 29 -32.49 -7.95 -18.43
C PRO A 29 -32.45 -8.61 -17.05
N GLY A 30 -33.64 -8.73 -16.45
CA GLY A 30 -33.85 -9.40 -15.15
C GLY A 30 -33.78 -8.45 -13.94
N ASP A 31 -33.84 -9.04 -12.74
CA ASP A 31 -33.57 -8.31 -11.50
C ASP A 31 -32.07 -8.05 -11.39
N THR A 32 -31.70 -6.79 -11.23
CA THR A 32 -30.31 -6.31 -11.19
C THR A 32 -29.87 -5.82 -9.82
N ALA A 33 -30.75 -5.88 -8.80
CA ALA A 33 -30.43 -5.37 -7.46
C ALA A 33 -29.22 -6.06 -6.82
N ASP A 34 -29.14 -7.39 -6.92
CA ASP A 34 -28.00 -8.17 -6.42
C ASP A 34 -26.71 -7.91 -7.22
N LEU A 35 -26.83 -7.72 -8.54
CA LEU A 35 -25.70 -7.34 -9.40
C LEU A 35 -25.15 -5.96 -9.01
N GLU A 36 -26.03 -4.98 -8.83
CA GLU A 36 -25.68 -3.62 -8.42
C GLU A 36 -24.91 -3.63 -7.10
N GLU A 37 -25.43 -4.33 -6.09
CA GLU A 37 -24.80 -4.47 -4.77
C GLU A 37 -23.43 -5.15 -4.85
N LYS A 38 -23.29 -6.22 -5.64
CA LYS A 38 -21.99 -6.90 -5.83
C LYS A 38 -20.97 -5.98 -6.50
N ILE A 39 -21.38 -5.20 -7.50
CA ILE A 39 -20.50 -4.23 -8.16
C ILE A 39 -20.09 -3.11 -7.19
N ARG A 40 -21.01 -2.61 -6.36
CA ARG A 40 -20.70 -1.62 -5.30
C ARG A 40 -19.60 -2.11 -4.36
N ARG A 41 -19.71 -3.34 -3.86
CA ARG A 41 -18.69 -3.96 -2.99
C ARG A 41 -17.35 -4.14 -3.69
N LEU A 42 -17.34 -4.55 -4.96
CA LEU A 42 -16.11 -4.66 -5.75
C LEU A 42 -15.43 -3.29 -5.95
N LEU A 43 -16.20 -2.24 -6.23
CA LEU A 43 -15.69 -0.88 -6.35
C LEU A 43 -15.13 -0.36 -5.02
N GLY A 44 -15.82 -0.64 -3.91
CA GLY A 44 -15.30 -0.34 -2.59
C GLY A 44 -13.95 -1.00 -2.37
N ARG A 45 -13.88 -2.32 -2.55
CA ARG A 45 -12.64 -3.08 -2.39
C ARG A 45 -11.52 -2.53 -3.28
N TYR A 46 -11.82 -2.21 -4.54
CA TYR A 46 -10.87 -1.57 -5.45
C TYR A 46 -10.36 -0.23 -4.91
N ARG A 47 -11.25 0.69 -4.51
CA ARG A 47 -10.88 2.01 -3.98
C ARG A 47 -10.05 1.90 -2.72
N ASN A 48 -10.36 0.91 -1.86
CA ASN A 48 -9.62 0.62 -0.64
C ASN A 48 -8.18 0.19 -0.95
N PHE A 49 -7.99 -0.76 -1.87
CA PHE A 49 -6.66 -1.17 -2.30
C PHE A 49 -5.93 -0.05 -3.02
N ARG A 50 -6.61 0.68 -3.91
CA ARG A 50 -6.02 1.81 -4.63
C ARG A 50 -5.41 2.84 -3.66
N LYS A 51 -6.14 3.20 -2.60
CA LYS A 51 -5.62 4.09 -1.53
C LYS A 51 -4.41 3.48 -0.80
N PHE A 52 -4.44 2.18 -0.49
CA PHE A 52 -3.31 1.49 0.14
C PHE A 52 -2.03 1.59 -0.71
N TYR A 53 -2.14 1.31 -2.01
CA TYR A 53 -1.01 1.38 -2.94
C TYR A 53 -0.56 2.82 -3.21
N ASP A 54 -1.50 3.75 -3.40
CA ASP A 54 -1.17 5.16 -3.67
C ASP A 54 -0.52 5.86 -2.45
N THR A 55 -0.72 5.33 -1.23
CA THR A 55 -0.10 5.82 0.01
C THR A 55 1.08 4.97 0.47
N GLU A 56 1.45 3.92 -0.27
CA GLU A 56 2.61 3.09 0.05
C GLU A 56 3.90 3.92 -0.06
N PRO A 57 4.73 3.98 1.00
CA PRO A 57 6.01 4.66 0.93
C PRO A 57 6.90 4.03 -0.14
N GLN A 58 7.46 4.86 -1.02
CA GLN A 58 8.43 4.39 -2.00
C GLN A 58 9.60 3.69 -1.29
N VAL A 59 9.99 2.53 -1.78
CA VAL A 59 11.12 1.74 -1.23
C VAL A 59 12.39 2.59 -1.07
N SER A 60 12.69 3.46 -2.04
CA SER A 60 13.81 4.40 -1.97
C SER A 60 13.73 5.37 -0.80
N VAL A 61 12.52 5.87 -0.49
CA VAL A 61 12.24 6.76 0.63
C VAL A 61 12.39 6.00 1.95
N THR A 62 11.89 4.76 2.02
CA THR A 62 12.05 3.87 3.18
C THR A 62 13.52 3.59 3.48
N ILE A 63 14.30 3.19 2.47
CA ILE A 63 15.75 2.94 2.61
C ILE A 63 16.48 4.20 3.08
N ALA A 64 16.21 5.36 2.47
CA ALA A 64 16.84 6.62 2.86
C ALA A 64 16.53 6.99 4.32
N HIS A 65 15.29 6.75 4.77
CA HIS A 65 14.88 7.00 6.15
C HIS A 65 15.59 6.08 7.15
N LEU A 66 15.67 4.78 6.86
CA LEU A 66 16.38 3.81 7.70
C LEU A 66 17.88 4.16 7.84
N ASN A 67 18.52 4.55 6.73
CA ASN A 67 19.92 4.98 6.73
C ASN A 67 20.15 6.26 7.55
N GLU A 68 19.21 7.22 7.48
CA GLU A 68 19.28 8.44 8.29
C GLU A 68 19.10 8.17 9.78
N LEU A 69 18.18 7.27 10.17
CA LEU A 69 18.04 6.83 11.56
C LEU A 69 19.30 6.11 12.06
N ALA A 70 19.92 5.26 11.23
CA ALA A 70 21.18 4.60 11.58
C ALA A 70 22.31 5.62 11.81
N LYS A 71 22.40 6.65 10.97
CA LYS A 71 23.33 7.77 11.14
C LYS A 71 23.07 8.54 12.44
N GLN A 72 21.82 8.80 12.79
CA GLN A 72 21.48 9.47 14.05
C GLN A 72 21.87 8.63 15.28
N ALA A 73 21.66 7.31 15.23
CA ALA A 73 22.09 6.41 16.30
C ALA A 73 23.61 6.46 16.49
N ARG A 74 24.38 6.45 15.39
CA ARG A 74 25.84 6.61 15.41
C ARG A 74 26.26 7.97 15.98
N ASN A 75 25.67 9.06 15.50
CA ASN A 75 26.01 10.42 15.94
C ASN A 75 25.74 10.61 17.44
N LEU A 76 24.62 10.08 17.95
CA LEU A 76 24.32 10.11 19.38
C LEU A 76 25.36 9.32 20.18
N ARG A 77 25.70 8.11 19.73
CA ARG A 77 26.73 7.27 20.37
C ARG A 77 28.09 7.97 20.42
N GLU A 78 28.49 8.63 19.34
CA GLU A 78 29.73 9.41 19.27
C GLU A 78 29.67 10.65 20.16
N GLY A 79 28.53 11.34 20.19
CA GLY A 79 28.30 12.51 21.04
C GLY A 79 28.40 12.20 22.54
N LEU A 80 28.02 11.00 22.98
CA LEU A 80 28.22 10.57 24.37
C LEU A 80 29.70 10.59 24.79
N ASN A 81 30.63 10.28 23.87
CA ASN A 81 32.08 10.34 24.17
C ASN A 81 32.63 11.77 24.27
N LEU A 82 31.84 12.78 23.90
CA LEU A 82 32.25 14.18 23.89
C LEU A 82 31.75 14.94 25.12
N ILE A 83 31.09 14.26 26.06
CA ILE A 83 30.61 14.87 27.31
C ILE A 83 31.82 15.25 28.16
N PRO A 84 31.98 16.52 28.56
CA PRO A 84 33.06 16.94 29.44
C PRO A 84 32.95 16.28 30.82
N ALA A 85 34.09 15.92 31.42
CA ALA A 85 34.14 15.20 32.71
C ALA A 85 33.40 15.92 33.86
N ASN A 86 33.39 17.26 33.87
CA ASN A 86 32.64 18.03 34.87
C ASN A 86 31.11 17.88 34.68
N ALA A 87 30.62 17.84 33.44
CA ALA A 87 29.22 17.59 33.15
C ALA A 87 28.85 16.13 33.47
N GLU A 88 29.74 15.19 33.16
CA GLU A 88 29.57 13.77 33.47
C GLU A 88 29.41 13.52 34.98
N ALA A 89 30.20 14.19 35.82
CA ALA A 89 30.08 14.09 37.27
C ALA A 89 28.71 14.59 37.78
N VAL A 90 28.19 15.67 37.20
CA VAL A 90 26.86 16.21 37.53
C VAL A 90 25.76 15.25 37.09
N ILE A 91 25.85 14.68 35.88
CA ILE A 91 24.90 13.69 35.37
C ILE A 91 24.91 12.46 36.26
N SER A 92 26.09 11.94 36.60
CA SER A 92 26.26 10.77 37.48
C SER A 92 25.60 10.99 38.84
N THR A 93 25.84 12.15 39.46
CA THR A 93 25.22 12.51 40.73
C THR A 93 23.70 12.61 40.62
N SER A 94 23.20 13.18 39.53
CA SER A 94 21.76 13.37 39.30
C SER A 94 21.05 12.04 39.07
N MET A 95 21.64 11.14 38.28
CA MET A 95 21.10 9.80 38.02
C MET A 95 21.05 8.95 39.29
N TRP A 96 22.11 8.99 40.10
CA TRP A 96 22.13 8.30 41.38
C TRP A 96 21.02 8.80 42.30
N LYS A 97 20.87 10.13 42.45
CA LYS A 97 19.82 10.72 43.30
C LYS A 97 18.41 10.44 42.81
N ALA A 98 18.18 10.43 41.51
CA ALA A 98 16.84 10.29 40.93
C ALA A 98 16.38 8.84 40.85
N TRP A 99 17.30 7.93 40.51
CA TRP A 99 16.95 6.56 40.12
C TRP A 99 17.81 5.47 40.77
N ASP A 100 18.82 5.83 41.58
CA ASP A 100 19.78 4.88 42.17
C ASP A 100 20.54 4.06 41.09
N VAL A 101 20.85 4.72 39.96
CA VAL A 101 21.50 4.10 38.80
C VAL A 101 22.85 4.76 38.51
N SER A 102 23.85 3.93 38.17
CA SER A 102 25.16 4.36 37.70
C SER A 102 25.09 4.92 36.28
N TYR A 103 25.55 6.16 36.08
CA TYR A 103 25.67 6.75 34.74
C TYR A 103 26.59 5.93 33.83
N PHE A 104 27.68 5.38 34.36
CA PHE A 104 28.62 4.58 33.58
C PHE A 104 27.96 3.31 33.01
N GLU A 105 27.17 2.61 33.82
CA GLU A 105 26.43 1.42 33.37
C GLU A 105 25.33 1.78 32.36
N TYR A 106 24.63 2.88 32.62
CA TYR A 106 23.61 3.40 31.70
C TYR A 106 24.22 3.77 30.34
N GLU A 107 25.30 4.54 30.34
CA GLU A 107 26.00 4.97 29.13
C GLU A 107 26.50 3.77 28.33
N ARG A 108 27.12 2.78 29.02
CA ARG A 108 27.57 1.54 28.38
C ARG A 108 26.42 0.77 27.75
N SER A 109 25.28 0.65 28.44
CA SER A 109 24.10 -0.01 27.88
C SER A 109 23.55 0.75 26.68
N LEU A 110 23.41 2.07 26.79
CA LEU A 110 22.90 2.93 25.73
C LEU A 110 23.79 2.86 24.48
N LYS A 111 25.12 2.92 24.62
CA LYS A 111 26.07 2.77 23.49
C LYS A 111 25.93 1.41 22.80
N ARG A 112 25.73 0.34 23.56
CA ARG A 112 25.48 -1.01 23.01
C ARG A 112 24.16 -1.03 22.25
N ASP A 113 23.10 -0.48 22.81
CA ASP A 113 21.77 -0.52 22.21
C ASP A 113 21.69 0.37 20.96
N LEU A 114 22.35 1.53 20.94
CA LEU A 114 22.52 2.37 19.75
C LEU A 114 23.30 1.66 18.64
N THR A 115 24.34 0.89 19.00
CA THR A 115 25.11 0.09 18.05
C THR A 115 24.24 -1.03 17.44
N ARG A 116 23.43 -1.70 18.27
CA ARG A 116 22.47 -2.72 17.79
C ARG A 116 21.43 -2.09 16.87
N LEU A 117 20.88 -0.94 17.25
CA LEU A 117 19.89 -0.22 16.45
C LEU A 117 20.47 0.19 15.09
N GLU A 118 21.68 0.74 15.05
CA GLU A 118 22.39 1.07 13.81
C GLU A 118 22.49 -0.14 12.87
N VAL A 119 22.93 -1.29 13.40
CA VAL A 119 23.09 -2.53 12.63
C VAL A 119 21.75 -3.05 12.11
N ILE A 120 20.72 -3.08 12.95
CA ILE A 120 19.38 -3.56 12.56
C ILE A 120 18.79 -2.67 11.47
N LEU A 121 18.90 -1.34 11.60
CA LEU A 121 18.40 -0.40 10.60
C LEU A 121 19.12 -0.54 9.26
N GLN A 122 20.45 -0.71 9.27
CA GLN A 122 21.23 -0.97 8.06
C GLN A 122 20.88 -2.32 7.42
N HIS A 123 20.66 -3.35 8.24
CA HIS A 123 20.23 -4.66 7.75
C HIS A 123 18.85 -4.57 7.09
N ALA A 124 17.88 -3.96 7.76
CA ALA A 124 16.55 -3.73 7.21
C ALA A 124 16.64 -2.95 5.89
N ALA A 125 17.44 -1.87 5.82
CA ALA A 125 17.64 -1.12 4.59
C ALA A 125 18.14 -2.01 3.43
N LYS A 126 19.07 -2.93 3.69
CA LYS A 126 19.55 -3.92 2.72
C LYS A 126 18.49 -4.93 2.30
N GLU A 127 17.63 -5.38 3.22
CA GLU A 127 16.50 -6.27 2.87
C GLU A 127 15.47 -5.61 1.96
N PHE A 128 15.35 -4.28 2.03
CA PHE A 128 14.52 -3.51 1.10
C PHE A 128 15.21 -3.25 -0.26
N GLU A 129 16.53 -3.38 -0.40
CA GLU A 129 17.23 -3.16 -1.67
C GLU A 129 16.77 -4.09 -2.80
N PRO A 130 16.54 -5.41 -2.58
CA PRO A 130 15.97 -6.29 -3.60
C PRO A 130 14.55 -5.90 -4.05
N ALA A 131 13.83 -5.08 -3.28
CA ALA A 131 12.53 -4.54 -3.67
C ALA A 131 12.65 -3.25 -4.51
N LYS A 132 13.83 -2.62 -4.52
CA LYS A 132 14.13 -1.42 -5.32
C LYS A 132 14.12 -1.77 -6.80
N GLY A 133 13.05 -1.38 -7.49
CA GLY A 133 12.91 -1.63 -8.92
C GLY A 133 12.52 -3.06 -9.28
N ARG A 134 12.01 -3.86 -8.32
CA ARG A 134 11.12 -4.96 -8.73
C ARG A 134 10.05 -4.33 -9.61
N PRO A 135 9.76 -4.89 -10.81
CA PRO A 135 8.63 -4.42 -11.57
C PRO A 135 7.45 -4.46 -10.60
N GLY A 136 6.94 -3.28 -10.25
CA GLY A 136 5.76 -3.21 -9.41
C GLY A 136 4.66 -4.04 -10.07
N ASP A 137 3.58 -4.27 -9.33
CA ASP A 137 2.33 -4.69 -9.95
C ASP A 137 2.15 -3.87 -11.24
N LYS A 138 2.13 -4.56 -12.39
CA LYS A 138 2.12 -3.90 -13.70
C LYS A 138 1.02 -2.85 -13.67
N ALA A 139 1.30 -1.68 -14.26
CA ALA A 139 0.32 -0.60 -14.35
C ALA A 139 -1.07 -1.15 -14.71
N ASN A 140 -2.06 -0.74 -13.95
CA ASN A 140 -3.46 -1.13 -14.07
C ASN A 140 -3.82 -2.57 -13.63
N SER A 141 -3.04 -3.21 -12.75
CA SER A 141 -3.34 -4.57 -12.25
C SER A 141 -4.69 -4.64 -11.50
N LEU A 142 -4.95 -3.69 -10.60
CA LEU A 142 -6.18 -3.60 -9.81
C LEU A 142 -7.39 -3.35 -10.72
N GLU A 143 -7.22 -2.50 -11.72
CA GLU A 143 -8.23 -2.16 -12.72
C GLU A 143 -8.56 -3.38 -13.58
N HIS A 144 -7.55 -4.17 -13.99
CA HIS A 144 -7.76 -5.40 -14.75
C HIS A 144 -8.43 -6.50 -13.92
N ALA A 145 -8.07 -6.61 -12.64
CA ALA A 145 -8.73 -7.52 -11.70
C ALA A 145 -10.21 -7.16 -11.54
N LEU A 146 -10.50 -5.88 -11.25
CA LEU A 146 -11.86 -5.38 -11.14
C LEU A 146 -12.66 -5.58 -12.44
N LEU A 147 -12.06 -5.30 -13.59
CA LEU A 147 -12.66 -5.53 -14.90
C LEU A 147 -13.02 -7.01 -15.12
N SER A 148 -12.13 -7.92 -14.72
CA SER A 148 -12.38 -9.36 -14.79
C SER A 148 -13.53 -9.78 -13.88
N ASP A 149 -13.56 -9.29 -12.64
CA ASP A 149 -14.59 -9.63 -11.67
C ASP A 149 -15.98 -9.11 -12.12
N VAL A 150 -16.06 -7.86 -12.58
CA VAL A 150 -17.31 -7.29 -13.11
C VAL A 150 -17.77 -8.03 -14.36
N ALA A 151 -16.86 -8.39 -15.28
CA ALA A 151 -17.23 -9.18 -16.45
C ALA A 151 -17.79 -10.56 -16.07
N GLY A 152 -17.23 -11.21 -15.04
CA GLY A 152 -17.76 -12.47 -14.51
C GLY A 152 -19.14 -12.32 -13.89
N LEU A 153 -19.40 -11.24 -13.15
CA LEU A 153 -20.75 -10.94 -12.63
C LEU A 153 -21.77 -10.73 -13.74
N LEU A 154 -21.40 -10.02 -14.81
CA LEU A 154 -22.26 -9.80 -15.97
C LEU A 154 -22.52 -11.10 -16.75
N GLU A 155 -21.51 -11.98 -16.87
CA GLU A 155 -21.67 -13.29 -17.49
C GLU A 155 -22.72 -14.12 -16.73
N ASN A 156 -22.64 -14.11 -15.39
CA ASN A 156 -23.61 -14.80 -14.54
C ASN A 156 -25.02 -14.21 -14.65
N GLN A 157 -25.16 -12.87 -14.65
CA GLN A 157 -26.47 -12.21 -14.79
C GLN A 157 -27.14 -12.54 -16.13
N THR A 158 -26.37 -12.56 -17.21
CA THR A 158 -26.90 -12.71 -18.57
C THR A 158 -26.93 -14.14 -19.06
N GLY A 159 -26.52 -15.10 -18.22
CA GLY A 159 -26.35 -16.51 -18.60
C GLY A 159 -25.39 -16.70 -19.78
N GLY A 160 -24.42 -15.80 -19.97
CA GLY A 160 -23.47 -15.81 -21.08
C GLY A 160 -24.01 -15.38 -22.45
N SER A 161 -25.27 -14.97 -22.55
CA SER A 161 -25.95 -14.65 -23.83
C SER A 161 -25.29 -13.52 -24.65
N LEU A 162 -24.66 -12.55 -23.99
CA LEU A 162 -24.02 -11.41 -24.65
C LEU A 162 -22.68 -11.74 -25.33
N GLY A 163 -22.09 -12.90 -25.01
CA GLY A 163 -20.76 -13.29 -25.50
C GLY A 163 -19.62 -12.49 -24.85
N LYS A 164 -18.45 -13.14 -24.71
CA LYS A 164 -17.32 -12.64 -23.90
C LYS A 164 -16.79 -11.26 -24.31
N LEU A 165 -16.87 -10.91 -25.60
CA LEU A 165 -16.40 -9.62 -26.10
C LEU A 165 -17.30 -8.47 -25.66
N LYS A 166 -18.63 -8.63 -25.80
CA LYS A 166 -19.59 -7.61 -25.37
C LYS A 166 -19.61 -7.47 -23.85
N LEU A 167 -19.50 -8.58 -23.12
CA LEU A 167 -19.39 -8.56 -21.66
C LEU A 167 -18.18 -7.76 -21.18
N ALA A 168 -17.02 -7.96 -21.80
CA ALA A 168 -15.82 -7.17 -21.51
C ALA A 168 -16.01 -5.68 -21.82
N GLY A 169 -16.71 -5.37 -22.91
CA GLY A 169 -17.08 -4.01 -23.29
C GLY A 169 -17.98 -3.32 -22.26
N LEU A 170 -19.06 -4.00 -21.88
CA LEU A 170 -20.03 -3.48 -20.91
C LEU A 170 -19.40 -3.32 -19.53
N ALA A 171 -18.58 -4.28 -19.09
CA ALA A 171 -17.82 -4.17 -17.85
C ALA A 171 -16.93 -2.92 -17.86
N ALA A 172 -16.21 -2.67 -18.96
CA ALA A 172 -15.38 -1.48 -19.09
C ALA A 172 -16.21 -0.19 -19.04
N GLU A 173 -17.36 -0.15 -19.71
CA GLU A 173 -18.26 1.01 -19.74
C GLU A 173 -18.84 1.34 -18.35
N ILE A 174 -19.25 0.32 -17.60
CA ILE A 174 -19.73 0.47 -16.21
C ILE A 174 -18.60 1.03 -15.33
N LEU A 175 -17.39 0.49 -15.43
CA LEU A 175 -16.26 0.92 -14.60
C LEU A 175 -15.79 2.35 -14.94
N ILE A 176 -15.72 2.70 -16.22
CA ILE A 176 -15.40 4.06 -16.67
C ILE A 176 -16.47 5.05 -16.16
N SER A 177 -17.75 4.67 -16.24
CA SER A 177 -18.86 5.48 -15.73
C SER A 177 -18.79 5.63 -14.21
N ALA A 178 -18.33 4.59 -13.49
CA ALA A 178 -18.06 4.61 -12.05
C ALA A 178 -16.76 5.35 -11.66
N LYS A 179 -16.14 6.07 -12.60
CA LYS A 179 -14.91 6.86 -12.43
C LYS A 179 -13.66 6.04 -12.10
N VAL A 180 -13.61 4.78 -12.52
CA VAL A 180 -12.38 3.99 -12.47
C VAL A 180 -11.49 4.41 -13.65
N HIS A 181 -10.32 4.97 -13.34
CA HIS A 181 -9.33 5.38 -14.33
C HIS A 181 -8.44 4.20 -14.74
N GLY A 182 -7.83 4.24 -15.92
CA GLY A 182 -6.91 3.18 -16.38
C GLY A 182 -7.59 1.93 -16.98
N VAL A 183 -8.92 1.91 -17.03
CA VAL A 183 -9.70 0.84 -17.70
C VAL A 183 -9.59 0.96 -19.22
N PRO A 184 -9.41 -0.14 -19.98
CA PRO A 184 -9.35 -0.08 -21.43
C PRO A 184 -10.66 0.41 -22.07
N GLY A 185 -10.59 1.46 -22.90
CA GLY A 185 -11.77 2.09 -23.50
C GLY A 185 -12.39 1.38 -24.71
N THR A 186 -11.90 0.21 -25.13
CA THR A 186 -12.48 -0.56 -26.25
C THR A 186 -12.74 -2.00 -25.85
N GLN A 187 -13.82 -2.61 -26.37
CA GLN A 187 -14.23 -3.97 -26.02
C GLN A 187 -13.11 -5.00 -26.24
N LYS A 188 -12.38 -4.88 -27.36
CA LYS A 188 -11.24 -5.76 -27.69
C LYS A 188 -10.13 -5.63 -26.65
N ARG A 189 -9.72 -4.41 -26.32
CA ARG A 189 -8.66 -4.19 -25.32
C ARG A 189 -9.10 -4.61 -23.92
N ALA A 190 -10.36 -4.41 -23.56
CA ALA A 190 -10.92 -4.88 -22.30
C ALA A 190 -10.86 -6.41 -22.23
N ARG A 191 -11.23 -7.10 -23.30
CA ARG A 191 -11.15 -8.57 -23.38
C ARG A 191 -9.72 -9.08 -23.28
N ASP A 192 -8.79 -8.44 -23.98
CA ASP A 192 -7.36 -8.78 -23.94
C ASP A 192 -6.78 -8.58 -22.53
N ALA A 193 -7.17 -7.50 -21.84
CA ALA A 193 -6.78 -7.23 -20.46
C ALA A 193 -7.28 -8.30 -19.49
N ILE A 194 -8.56 -8.71 -19.61
CA ILE A 194 -9.14 -9.81 -18.81
C ILE A 194 -8.38 -11.11 -19.05
N ASN A 195 -8.11 -11.47 -20.31
CA ASN A 195 -7.36 -12.69 -20.64
C ASN A 195 -5.92 -12.65 -20.08
N ALA A 196 -5.27 -11.49 -20.17
CA ALA A 196 -3.94 -11.30 -19.63
C ALA A 196 -3.91 -11.40 -18.10
N TRP A 197 -4.98 -10.93 -17.43
CA TRP A 197 -5.15 -11.09 -15.98
C TRP A 197 -5.38 -12.55 -15.59
N LEU A 198 -6.34 -13.23 -16.22
CA LEU A 198 -6.68 -14.61 -15.91
C LEU A 198 -5.49 -15.56 -16.05
N LYS A 199 -4.69 -15.39 -17.12
CA LYS A 199 -3.45 -16.17 -17.31
C LYS A 199 -2.46 -15.99 -16.17
N ARG A 200 -2.38 -14.79 -15.58
CA ARG A 200 -1.48 -14.51 -14.45
C ARG A 200 -2.03 -15.07 -13.15
N SER A 201 -3.33 -14.92 -12.89
CA SER A 201 -3.94 -15.39 -11.63
C SER A 201 -3.94 -16.91 -11.46
N THR A 202 -3.73 -17.67 -12.54
CA THR A 202 -3.65 -19.14 -12.52
C THR A 202 -2.22 -19.70 -12.45
N THR A 203 -1.19 -18.84 -12.39
CA THR A 203 0.23 -19.25 -12.30
C THR A 203 0.77 -18.90 -10.92
#